data_AF-A0AAD9V1Q5-F1
#
_entry.id   AF-A0AAD9V1Q5-F1
#
_cell.length_a   1.000
_cell.length_b   1.000
_cell.length_c   1.000
_cell.angle_alpha   90.00
_cell.angle_beta   90.00
_cell.angle_gamma   90.00
#
_symmetry.space_group_name_H-M   'P 1'
#
loop_
_entity.id
_entity.type
_entity.pdbx_description
1 polymer ?
#
loop_
_entity_poly.entity_id
_entity_poly.type
_entity_poly.pdbx_seq_one_letter_code
_entity_poly.pdbx_strand_id
1 'polypeptide(L)'
;MGWQKRGRGHNSSTSHGAAMGLTTGKVVSYSTRCKTCGVCSHNKVTGKEKQHDCRKNHSGSSKSMERDVACELWSKAPQSGVQFSIYVGDDDSTTLADIKNKVPYGVEKWSDIVHTKRSLNSRLYKLRERFKGPNCSVLSPKTELPYGKDLFGDSLKKALTDILDEYSTVDIVVNKLAPCANSQRNESLICTIGSKNPKTRFYGGSESNNFRVACGVVQANLGYDYIGQTLKALDIEPGYYHNIHASAMDRKVICDKQRKRTKEFKRRRNQLSQQQNSQTLRREANEGITYKSSAGLNLDISNNRTVPQIVFDVPTELSQTEFRRYEEILPPYTARPKVIDLSYDSTQKYQFITFDTETTCTGKLAEICQLSAPTSGEKSDKDKHKALELETVGYCKPNQSSLYTHLFNEQFDAHDALEDVRALRKILFESSLSLSRKDIVENSSVTSVSHAVENMLHLDRRHELLLTFSDKLFNASDSGPIKRSMALNIADSGLSYHDLHKIYTTFGKRALVAILPNPPTTSSAKTPRVTRTKRILAAIVKHFEEINHEE
;
A
#
# COMPACT_ATOMS: atom_id res chain seq x y z
N MET A 1 -9.52 -21.79 2.60
CA MET A 1 -9.32 -23.06 3.34
C MET A 1 -8.40 -22.88 4.54
N GLY A 2 -8.44 -23.77 5.54
CA GLY A 2 -7.53 -23.79 6.70
C GLY A 2 -7.05 -25.21 7.06
N TRP A 3 -5.78 -25.34 7.49
CA TRP A 3 -5.14 -26.63 7.83
C TRP A 3 -4.67 -26.66 9.29
N GLN A 4 -4.82 -27.81 9.95
CA GLN A 4 -4.46 -27.99 11.38
C GLN A 4 -2.96 -28.28 11.60
N LYS A 5 -2.06 -27.70 10.81
CA LYS A 5 -0.60 -27.83 11.00
C LYS A 5 0.09 -26.49 10.87
N ARG A 6 1.15 -26.27 11.66
CA ARG A 6 2.05 -25.12 11.52
C ARG A 6 3.04 -25.38 10.38
N GLY A 7 3.25 -24.41 9.49
CA GLY A 7 4.17 -24.50 8.35
C GLY A 7 3.47 -24.60 6.98
N ARG A 8 4.23 -24.38 5.90
CA ARG A 8 3.75 -24.39 4.49
C ARG A 8 3.67 -25.81 3.87
N GLY A 9 3.80 -26.86 4.68
CA GLY A 9 3.80 -28.24 4.18
C GLY A 9 2.39 -28.76 3.88
N HIS A 10 2.16 -29.26 2.66
CA HIS A 10 0.89 -29.87 2.24
C HIS A 10 0.73 -31.33 2.72
N ASN A 11 0.96 -31.58 4.00
CA ASN A 11 0.87 -32.92 4.61
C ASN A 11 -0.02 -32.96 5.86
N SER A 12 -0.95 -32.01 5.99
CA SER A 12 -1.89 -32.02 7.11
C SER A 12 -2.88 -33.18 6.98
N SER A 13 -3.16 -33.85 8.09
CA SER A 13 -4.17 -34.92 8.16
C SER A 13 -5.59 -34.38 8.17
N THR A 14 -5.76 -33.07 8.39
CA THR A 14 -7.05 -32.44 8.60
C THR A 14 -7.10 -31.02 8.05
N SER A 15 -8.25 -30.65 7.49
CA SER A 15 -8.53 -29.30 7.02
C SER A 15 -10.00 -28.94 7.23
N HIS A 16 -10.30 -27.66 7.02
CA HIS A 16 -11.65 -27.12 7.03
C HIS A 16 -11.76 -26.04 5.96
N GLY A 17 -12.94 -25.94 5.36
CA GLY A 17 -13.28 -24.91 4.40
C GLY A 17 -14.63 -24.31 4.70
N ALA A 18 -14.80 -23.07 4.28
CA ALA A 18 -16.03 -22.32 4.44
C ALA A 18 -16.27 -21.48 3.19
N ALA A 19 -17.53 -21.43 2.76
CA ALA A 19 -18.04 -20.46 1.80
C ALA A 19 -18.55 -19.25 2.59
N MET A 20 -18.22 -18.05 2.12
CA MET A 20 -18.63 -16.80 2.76
C MET A 20 -19.36 -15.90 1.76
N GLY A 21 -20.39 -15.20 2.23
CA GLY A 21 -21.07 -14.20 1.44
C GLY A 21 -20.16 -12.99 1.20
N LEU A 22 -20.02 -12.59 -0.06
CA LEU A 22 -19.15 -11.48 -0.45
C LEU A 22 -19.58 -10.15 0.17
N THR A 23 -20.89 -9.86 0.16
CA THR A 23 -21.45 -8.63 0.73
C THR A 23 -21.43 -8.64 2.25
N THR A 24 -21.90 -9.74 2.87
CA THR A 24 -22.10 -9.82 4.32
C THR A 24 -20.85 -10.17 5.11
N GLY A 25 -19.87 -10.83 4.46
CA GLY A 25 -18.70 -11.40 5.12
C GLY A 25 -19.03 -12.56 6.09
N LYS A 26 -20.29 -13.04 6.11
CA LYS A 26 -20.73 -14.15 6.97
C LYS A 26 -20.49 -15.48 6.27
N VAL A 27 -20.17 -16.51 7.05
CA VAL A 27 -20.08 -17.89 6.59
C VAL A 27 -21.48 -18.40 6.25
N VAL A 28 -21.67 -18.88 5.03
CA VAL A 28 -22.94 -19.43 4.54
C VAL A 28 -22.94 -20.96 4.49
N SER A 29 -21.76 -21.58 4.39
CA SER A 29 -21.61 -23.03 4.39
C SER A 29 -20.18 -23.39 4.81
N TYR A 30 -19.97 -24.55 5.44
CA TYR A 30 -18.64 -25.01 5.83
C TYR A 30 -18.58 -26.54 5.89
N SER A 31 -17.36 -27.09 5.78
CA SER A 31 -17.12 -28.52 5.92
C SER A 31 -15.70 -28.80 6.39
N THR A 32 -15.48 -29.99 6.96
CA THR A 32 -14.18 -30.46 7.45
C THR A 32 -13.70 -31.65 6.63
N ARG A 33 -12.38 -31.81 6.53
CA ARG A 33 -11.75 -33.01 5.95
C ARG A 33 -10.81 -33.65 6.94
N CYS A 34 -10.86 -34.98 6.99
CA CYS A 34 -10.00 -35.79 7.81
C CYS A 34 -9.55 -37.05 7.07
N LYS A 35 -8.23 -37.26 7.03
CA LYS A 35 -7.59 -38.41 6.38
C LYS A 35 -7.34 -39.60 7.30
N THR A 36 -7.32 -39.35 8.60
CA THR A 36 -6.79 -40.29 9.59
C THR A 36 -7.85 -40.57 10.64
N CYS A 37 -8.04 -41.84 10.96
CA CYS A 37 -8.78 -42.27 12.14
C CYS A 37 -7.90 -43.29 12.87
N GLY A 38 -7.66 -43.08 14.18
CA GLY A 38 -6.82 -43.96 14.99
C GLY A 38 -7.38 -45.38 15.07
N VAL A 39 -8.70 -45.52 15.24
CA VAL A 39 -9.37 -46.83 15.29
C VAL A 39 -9.31 -47.53 13.94
N CYS A 40 -9.57 -46.84 12.82
CA CYS A 40 -9.37 -47.43 11.49
C CYS A 40 -7.93 -47.88 11.23
N SER A 41 -6.94 -47.08 11.65
CA SER A 41 -5.53 -47.46 11.51
C SER A 41 -5.21 -48.71 12.34
N HIS A 42 -5.75 -48.79 13.56
CA HIS A 42 -5.59 -49.96 14.42
C HIS A 42 -6.25 -51.21 13.83
N ASN A 43 -7.50 -51.11 13.37
CA ASN A 43 -8.23 -52.22 12.74
C ASN A 43 -7.48 -52.77 11.51
N LYS A 44 -6.85 -51.90 10.72
CA LYS A 44 -6.01 -52.31 9.56
C LYS A 44 -4.78 -53.11 9.97
N VAL A 45 -4.17 -52.79 11.11
CA VAL A 45 -2.96 -53.47 11.61
C VAL A 45 -3.32 -54.79 12.28
N THR A 46 -4.42 -54.83 13.03
CA THR A 46 -4.80 -55.99 13.85
C THR A 46 -5.76 -56.96 13.16
N GLY A 47 -6.38 -56.56 12.04
CA GLY A 47 -7.41 -57.33 11.36
C GLY A 47 -8.74 -57.44 12.13
N LYS A 48 -8.87 -56.75 13.27
CA LYS A 48 -10.08 -56.76 14.11
C LYS A 48 -10.92 -55.53 13.81
N GLU A 49 -12.13 -55.73 13.30
CA GLU A 49 -13.06 -54.62 13.04
C GLU A 49 -13.77 -54.18 14.33
N LYS A 50 -13.25 -53.14 14.98
CA LYS A 50 -13.97 -52.42 16.03
C LYS A 50 -14.89 -51.35 15.41
N GLN A 51 -16.19 -51.47 15.63
CA GLN A 51 -17.17 -50.44 15.31
C GLN A 51 -16.89 -49.17 16.13
N HIS A 52 -16.93 -48.00 15.48
CA HIS A 52 -16.68 -46.71 16.11
C HIS A 52 -17.26 -45.57 15.25
N ASP A 53 -17.41 -44.38 15.84
CA ASP A 53 -17.73 -43.15 15.11
C ASP A 53 -16.53 -42.69 14.27
N CYS A 54 -16.47 -43.15 13.02
CA CYS A 54 -15.39 -42.81 12.11
C CYS A 54 -15.63 -41.45 11.43
N ARG A 55 -14.81 -40.46 11.76
CA ARG A 55 -14.84 -39.13 11.12
C ARG A 55 -13.90 -38.99 9.92
N LYS A 56 -13.31 -40.08 9.44
CA LYS A 56 -12.48 -40.07 8.24
C LYS A 56 -13.38 -39.95 7.01
N ASN A 57 -13.22 -38.85 6.27
CA ASN A 57 -14.03 -38.54 5.09
C ASN A 57 -13.19 -38.11 3.87
N HIS A 58 -11.86 -38.23 3.94
CA HIS A 58 -10.97 -37.95 2.82
C HIS A 58 -9.94 -39.07 2.64
N SER A 59 -9.79 -39.55 1.41
CA SER A 59 -8.80 -40.58 1.05
C SER A 59 -7.61 -40.02 0.26
N GLY A 60 -7.76 -38.83 -0.33
CA GLY A 60 -6.75 -38.23 -1.22
C GLY A 60 -5.58 -37.52 -0.53
N SER A 61 -4.81 -36.78 -1.34
CA SER A 61 -3.73 -35.92 -0.85
C SER A 61 -4.28 -34.76 -0.02
N SER A 62 -3.44 -34.13 0.81
CA SER A 62 -3.88 -32.97 1.59
C SER A 62 -4.12 -31.73 0.71
N LYS A 63 -3.54 -31.71 -0.50
CA LYS A 63 -3.82 -30.68 -1.53
C LYS A 63 -5.23 -30.84 -2.10
N SER A 64 -5.69 -32.08 -2.31
CA SER A 64 -7.02 -32.32 -2.90
C SER A 64 -8.18 -32.03 -1.95
N MET A 65 -7.93 -31.81 -0.67
CA MET A 65 -8.98 -31.46 0.31
C MET A 65 -9.69 -30.15 -0.01
N GLU A 66 -8.97 -29.16 -0.54
CA GLU A 66 -9.54 -27.86 -0.88
C GLU A 66 -10.58 -27.98 -1.99
N ARG A 67 -10.20 -28.63 -3.09
CA ARG A 67 -11.11 -28.97 -4.19
C ARG A 67 -12.31 -29.76 -3.70
N ASP A 68 -12.08 -30.79 -2.87
CA ASP A 68 -13.14 -31.68 -2.41
C ASP A 68 -14.16 -30.96 -1.52
N VAL A 69 -13.68 -30.08 -0.62
CA VAL A 69 -14.55 -29.21 0.17
C VAL A 69 -15.33 -28.26 -0.72
N ALA A 70 -14.67 -27.57 -1.67
CA ALA A 70 -15.35 -26.66 -2.58
C ALA A 70 -16.49 -27.36 -3.36
N CYS A 71 -16.23 -28.55 -3.90
CA CYS A 71 -17.26 -29.32 -4.60
C CYS A 71 -18.44 -29.68 -3.67
N GLU A 72 -18.17 -30.12 -2.44
CA GLU A 72 -19.22 -30.45 -1.48
C GLU A 72 -20.09 -29.23 -1.15
N LEU A 73 -19.46 -28.08 -0.83
CA LEU A 73 -20.20 -26.89 -0.41
C LEU A 73 -21.12 -26.37 -1.53
N TRP A 74 -20.65 -26.35 -2.77
CA TRP A 74 -21.44 -25.90 -3.92
C TRP A 74 -22.53 -26.90 -4.31
N SER A 75 -22.24 -28.20 -4.27
CA SER A 75 -23.20 -29.25 -4.64
C SER A 75 -24.33 -29.39 -3.63
N LYS A 76 -24.07 -29.10 -2.34
CA LYS A 76 -25.09 -29.13 -1.28
C LYS A 76 -25.93 -27.85 -1.19
N ALA A 77 -25.47 -26.74 -1.74
CA ALA A 77 -26.18 -25.45 -1.65
C ALA A 77 -27.67 -25.53 -2.07
N PRO A 78 -28.05 -26.23 -3.16
CA PRO A 78 -29.45 -26.33 -3.57
C PRO A 78 -30.37 -27.01 -2.56
N GLN A 79 -29.83 -27.86 -1.67
CA GLN A 79 -30.60 -28.50 -0.60
C GLN A 79 -31.15 -27.48 0.42
N SER A 80 -30.51 -26.32 0.53
CA SER A 80 -30.95 -25.20 1.33
C SER A 80 -31.72 -24.14 0.52
N GLY A 81 -32.11 -24.44 -0.72
CA GLY A 81 -32.84 -23.52 -1.59
C GLY A 81 -31.98 -22.38 -2.16
N VAL A 82 -30.64 -22.52 -2.15
CA VAL A 82 -29.72 -21.48 -2.63
C VAL A 82 -28.73 -22.03 -3.67
N GLN A 83 -28.17 -21.16 -4.51
CA GLN A 83 -27.11 -21.51 -5.46
C GLN A 83 -25.94 -20.55 -5.29
N PHE A 84 -24.72 -21.09 -5.29
CA PHE A 84 -23.50 -20.29 -5.19
C PHE A 84 -22.93 -20.04 -6.60
N SER A 85 -23.33 -18.94 -7.22
CA SER A 85 -22.98 -18.64 -8.62
C SER A 85 -21.49 -18.37 -8.86
N ILE A 86 -20.73 -17.94 -7.84
CA ILE A 86 -19.33 -17.53 -7.98
C ILE A 86 -18.44 -18.31 -7.01
N TYR A 87 -17.38 -18.92 -7.52
CA TYR A 87 -16.30 -19.53 -6.76
C TYR A 87 -15.02 -18.68 -6.88
N VAL A 88 -14.51 -18.22 -5.74
CA VAL A 88 -13.23 -17.47 -5.67
C VAL A 88 -12.18 -18.35 -5.03
N GLY A 89 -11.06 -18.58 -5.71
CA GLY A 89 -9.99 -19.41 -5.19
C GLY A 89 -8.74 -19.39 -6.06
N ASP A 90 -7.79 -20.28 -5.72
CA ASP A 90 -6.54 -20.42 -6.44
C ASP A 90 -6.79 -20.88 -7.90
N ASP A 91 -5.91 -20.49 -8.82
CA ASP A 91 -5.99 -20.81 -10.24
C ASP A 91 -5.59 -22.27 -10.57
N ASP A 92 -6.00 -23.21 -9.72
CA ASP A 92 -5.83 -24.63 -9.96
C ASP A 92 -6.85 -25.11 -11.01
N SER A 93 -6.35 -25.58 -12.16
CA SER A 93 -7.15 -26.08 -13.29
C SER A 93 -8.07 -27.25 -12.89
N THR A 94 -7.59 -28.11 -11.97
CA THR A 94 -8.33 -29.28 -11.50
C THR A 94 -9.55 -28.95 -10.65
N THR A 95 -9.51 -27.84 -9.90
CA THR A 95 -10.63 -27.44 -9.04
C THR A 95 -11.80 -26.91 -9.87
N LEU A 96 -11.50 -26.12 -10.92
CA LEU A 96 -12.53 -25.61 -11.83
C LEU A 96 -13.23 -26.74 -12.58
N ALA A 97 -12.47 -27.68 -13.14
CA ALA A 97 -13.02 -28.80 -13.89
C ALA A 97 -13.97 -29.63 -13.01
N ASP A 98 -13.56 -29.94 -11.78
CA ASP A 98 -14.40 -30.67 -10.83
C ASP A 98 -15.68 -29.91 -10.45
N ILE A 99 -15.58 -28.59 -10.20
CA ILE A 99 -16.77 -27.77 -9.89
C ILE A 99 -17.74 -27.79 -11.07
N LYS A 100 -17.26 -27.57 -12.30
CA LYS A 100 -18.11 -27.60 -13.51
C LYS A 100 -18.76 -28.97 -13.73
N ASN A 101 -18.06 -30.06 -13.41
CA ASN A 101 -18.55 -31.42 -13.64
C ASN A 101 -19.47 -31.94 -12.53
N LYS A 102 -19.28 -31.50 -11.27
CA LYS A 102 -19.98 -32.06 -10.10
C LYS A 102 -21.12 -31.18 -9.59
N VAL A 103 -21.07 -29.87 -9.82
CA VAL A 103 -22.09 -28.94 -9.34
C VAL A 103 -23.25 -28.91 -10.34
N PRO A 104 -24.51 -29.07 -9.90
CA PRO A 104 -25.65 -29.24 -10.79
C PRO A 104 -26.13 -27.94 -11.46
N TYR A 105 -25.40 -26.83 -11.31
CA TYR A 105 -25.75 -25.52 -11.85
C TYR A 105 -24.49 -24.75 -12.27
N GLY A 106 -24.67 -23.70 -13.06
CA GLY A 106 -23.57 -22.88 -13.57
C GLY A 106 -22.82 -22.14 -12.46
N VAL A 107 -21.51 -22.37 -12.37
CA VAL A 107 -20.62 -21.69 -11.44
C VAL A 107 -19.54 -20.95 -12.23
N GLU A 108 -19.45 -19.65 -12.02
CA GLU A 108 -18.35 -18.82 -12.51
C GLU A 108 -17.15 -18.91 -11.57
N LYS A 109 -15.94 -19.00 -12.11
CA LYS A 109 -14.70 -18.95 -11.32
C LYS A 109 -14.03 -17.60 -11.44
N TRP A 110 -13.70 -17.02 -10.29
CA TRP A 110 -12.87 -15.83 -10.17
C TRP A 110 -11.56 -16.19 -9.46
N SER A 111 -10.48 -15.52 -9.83
CA SER A 111 -9.17 -15.71 -9.23
C SER A 111 -9.06 -14.95 -7.90
N ASP A 112 -8.46 -15.58 -6.89
CA ASP A 112 -8.11 -14.89 -5.64
C ASP A 112 -7.13 -13.74 -5.91
N ILE A 113 -7.36 -12.57 -5.30
CA ILE A 113 -6.51 -11.39 -5.44
C ILE A 113 -5.07 -11.66 -5.00
N VAL A 114 -4.86 -12.49 -3.97
CA VAL A 114 -3.51 -12.81 -3.49
C VAL A 114 -2.77 -13.63 -4.53
N HIS A 115 -3.45 -14.58 -5.16
CA HIS A 115 -2.90 -15.37 -6.27
C HIS A 115 -2.68 -14.53 -7.52
N THR A 116 -3.63 -13.67 -7.87
CA THR A 116 -3.52 -12.73 -8.98
C THR A 116 -2.29 -11.83 -8.83
N LYS A 117 -2.08 -11.26 -7.63
CA LYS A 117 -0.89 -10.47 -7.30
C LYS A 117 0.40 -11.28 -7.41
N ARG A 118 0.40 -12.53 -6.94
CA ARG A 118 1.58 -13.42 -7.07
C ARG A 118 1.88 -13.75 -8.52
N SER A 119 0.85 -14.05 -9.32
CA SER A 119 0.97 -14.33 -10.75
C SER A 119 1.56 -13.15 -11.51
N LEU A 120 1.03 -11.94 -11.28
CA LEU A 120 1.58 -10.70 -11.83
C LEU A 120 3.06 -10.54 -11.45
N ASN A 121 3.40 -10.67 -10.16
CA ASN A 121 4.78 -10.58 -9.70
C ASN A 121 5.69 -11.62 -10.39
N SER A 122 5.25 -12.88 -10.50
CA SER A 122 6.02 -13.93 -11.18
C SER A 122 6.25 -13.63 -12.66
N ARG A 123 5.25 -13.07 -13.36
CA ARG A 123 5.40 -12.65 -14.76
C ARG A 123 6.39 -11.49 -14.88
N LEU A 124 6.32 -10.51 -13.98
CA LEU A 124 7.28 -9.40 -13.91
C LEU A 124 8.70 -9.89 -13.61
N TYR A 125 8.87 -10.91 -12.75
CA TYR A 125 10.18 -11.52 -12.49
C TYR A 125 10.73 -12.27 -13.71
N LYS A 126 9.90 -13.01 -14.46
CA LYS A 126 10.33 -13.64 -15.72
C LYS A 126 10.69 -12.61 -16.78
N LEU A 127 9.93 -11.51 -16.84
CA LEU A 127 10.22 -10.39 -17.71
C LEU A 127 11.59 -9.79 -17.37
N ARG A 128 11.87 -9.56 -16.08
CA ARG A 128 13.18 -9.13 -15.62
C ARG A 128 14.30 -10.03 -16.14
N GLU A 129 14.14 -11.35 -16.09
CA GLU A 129 15.16 -12.28 -16.59
C GLU A 129 15.39 -12.16 -18.10
N ARG A 130 14.32 -11.98 -18.88
CA ARG A 130 14.38 -11.81 -20.34
C ARG A 130 15.09 -10.53 -20.79
N PHE A 131 15.02 -9.48 -19.97
CA PHE A 131 15.61 -8.17 -20.27
C PHE A 131 16.86 -7.87 -19.42
N LYS A 132 17.52 -8.88 -18.84
CA LYS A 132 18.82 -8.71 -18.16
C LYS A 132 19.88 -8.25 -19.15
N GLY A 133 20.24 -6.97 -19.12
CA GLY A 133 21.35 -6.39 -19.89
C GLY A 133 21.95 -5.18 -19.17
N PRO A 134 23.18 -4.74 -19.55
CA PRO A 134 23.89 -3.63 -18.92
C PRO A 134 23.12 -2.29 -19.00
N ASN A 135 22.18 -2.18 -19.94
CA ASN A 135 21.31 -1.03 -20.16
C ASN A 135 19.83 -1.36 -19.84
N CYS A 136 19.50 -2.20 -18.87
CA CYS A 136 18.09 -2.39 -18.49
C CYS A 136 17.91 -2.24 -16.98
N SER A 137 17.14 -1.23 -16.58
CA SER A 137 16.76 -0.92 -15.20
C SER A 137 16.12 -2.16 -14.55
N VAL A 138 16.84 -2.74 -13.57
CA VAL A 138 16.54 -4.02 -12.91
C VAL A 138 15.27 -3.98 -12.04
N LEU A 139 14.09 -4.44 -12.47
CA LEU A 139 12.88 -4.47 -11.60
C LEU A 139 13.21 -4.97 -10.17
N SER A 140 13.15 -4.07 -9.17
CA SER A 140 13.60 -4.34 -7.80
C SER A 140 12.45 -4.85 -6.91
N PRO A 141 12.67 -5.76 -5.95
CA PRO A 141 11.61 -6.30 -5.09
C PRO A 141 11.06 -5.33 -4.03
N LYS A 142 11.67 -4.15 -3.86
CA LYS A 142 11.36 -3.21 -2.77
C LYS A 142 10.83 -1.90 -3.35
N THR A 143 9.50 -1.72 -3.34
CA THR A 143 8.74 -0.45 -3.31
C THR A 143 9.13 0.73 -4.23
N GLU A 144 10.17 0.61 -5.04
CA GLU A 144 10.75 1.63 -5.91
C GLU A 144 11.32 0.94 -7.15
N LEU A 145 11.12 1.58 -8.31
CA LEU A 145 11.80 1.23 -9.54
C LEU A 145 13.32 1.27 -9.28
N PRO A 146 14.08 0.32 -9.84
CA PRO A 146 15.54 0.31 -9.70
C PRO A 146 16.17 1.64 -10.03
N TYR A 147 16.86 2.22 -9.04
CA TYR A 147 17.59 3.48 -9.19
C TYR A 147 16.72 4.68 -9.62
N GLY A 148 15.39 4.58 -9.48
CA GLY A 148 14.46 5.60 -9.98
C GLY A 148 14.51 5.84 -11.48
N LYS A 149 15.17 4.98 -12.27
CA LYS A 149 15.23 5.12 -13.73
C LYS A 149 13.98 4.55 -14.37
N ASP A 150 13.46 5.23 -15.37
CA ASP A 150 12.38 4.72 -16.20
C ASP A 150 12.77 3.41 -16.88
N LEU A 151 11.75 2.58 -17.12
CA LEU A 151 11.88 1.38 -17.93
C LEU A 151 11.87 1.84 -19.40
N PHE A 152 12.97 1.66 -20.14
CA PHE A 152 13.09 2.13 -21.53
C PHE A 152 13.17 0.97 -22.54
N GLY A 153 12.69 1.23 -23.77
CA GLY A 153 12.74 0.31 -24.91
C GLY A 153 11.35 -0.17 -25.37
N ASP A 154 11.08 -0.08 -26.67
CA ASP A 154 9.78 -0.42 -27.27
C ASP A 154 9.40 -1.90 -27.05
N SER A 155 10.40 -2.78 -27.03
CA SER A 155 10.23 -4.21 -26.76
C SER A 155 9.81 -4.48 -25.30
N LEU A 156 10.36 -3.72 -24.34
CA LEU A 156 9.99 -3.79 -22.93
C LEU A 156 8.61 -3.14 -22.69
N LYS A 157 8.35 -1.99 -23.30
CA LYS A 157 7.05 -1.31 -23.25
C LYS A 157 5.95 -2.23 -23.78
N LYS A 158 6.16 -2.85 -24.95
CA LYS A 158 5.21 -3.81 -25.52
C LYS A 158 4.98 -5.00 -24.58
N ALA A 159 6.05 -5.61 -24.06
CA ALA A 159 5.92 -6.76 -23.17
C ALA A 159 5.27 -6.42 -21.80
N LEU A 160 5.48 -5.21 -21.28
CA LEU A 160 4.78 -4.71 -20.09
C LEU A 160 3.31 -4.43 -20.38
N THR A 161 3.02 -3.81 -21.53
CA THR A 161 1.64 -3.54 -21.98
C THR A 161 0.89 -4.86 -22.14
N ASP A 162 1.47 -5.86 -22.81
CA ASP A 162 0.88 -7.20 -22.96
C ASP A 162 0.59 -7.87 -21.60
N ILE A 163 1.43 -7.65 -20.58
CA ILE A 163 1.20 -8.17 -19.22
C ILE A 163 0.09 -7.39 -18.52
N LEU A 164 0.13 -6.06 -18.57
CA LEU A 164 -0.77 -5.19 -17.84
C LEU A 164 -2.17 -5.12 -18.46
N ASP A 165 -2.29 -5.29 -19.78
CA ASP A 165 -3.56 -5.25 -20.51
C ASP A 165 -4.55 -6.31 -20.00
N GLU A 166 -4.04 -7.50 -19.69
CA GLU A 166 -4.83 -8.56 -19.05
C GLU A 166 -5.42 -8.13 -17.69
N TYR A 167 -4.73 -7.25 -16.97
CA TYR A 167 -5.13 -6.69 -15.68
C TYR A 167 -5.62 -5.23 -15.76
N SER A 168 -5.85 -4.67 -16.95
CA SER A 168 -6.42 -3.33 -17.10
C SER A 168 -7.81 -3.36 -17.72
N THR A 169 -8.28 -4.54 -18.14
CA THR A 169 -9.67 -4.73 -18.56
C THR A 169 -10.63 -4.51 -17.39
N VAL A 170 -11.61 -3.63 -17.62
CA VAL A 170 -12.67 -3.29 -16.65
C VAL A 170 -13.37 -4.55 -16.16
N ASP A 171 -13.65 -5.49 -17.05
CA ASP A 171 -14.38 -6.73 -16.74
C ASP A 171 -13.64 -7.68 -15.81
N ILE A 172 -12.32 -7.72 -15.85
CA ILE A 172 -11.54 -8.60 -14.96
C ILE A 172 -11.26 -7.89 -13.63
N VAL A 173 -10.85 -6.62 -13.68
CA VAL A 173 -10.33 -5.94 -12.49
C VAL A 173 -11.43 -5.30 -11.66
N VAL A 174 -12.35 -4.57 -12.29
CA VAL A 174 -13.42 -3.88 -11.57
C VAL A 174 -14.49 -4.87 -11.13
N ASN A 175 -14.87 -5.81 -12.01
CA ASN A 175 -16.00 -6.69 -11.74
C ASN A 175 -15.62 -7.94 -10.94
N LYS A 176 -14.40 -8.51 -11.11
CA LYS A 176 -14.01 -9.77 -10.45
C LYS A 176 -13.00 -9.59 -9.31
N LEU A 177 -11.97 -8.76 -9.50
CA LEU A 177 -10.89 -8.62 -8.50
C LEU A 177 -11.19 -7.61 -7.40
N ALA A 178 -11.73 -6.44 -7.72
CA ALA A 178 -11.99 -5.39 -6.74
C ALA A 178 -12.95 -5.84 -5.60
N PRO A 179 -14.06 -6.54 -5.87
CA PRO A 179 -14.94 -7.04 -4.80
C PRO A 179 -14.23 -8.05 -3.88
N CYS A 180 -13.28 -8.81 -4.43
CA CYS A 180 -12.52 -9.84 -3.73
C CYS A 180 -11.20 -9.34 -3.14
N ALA A 181 -10.94 -8.02 -3.14
CA ALA A 181 -9.66 -7.47 -2.74
C ALA A 181 -9.33 -7.64 -1.24
N ASN A 182 -10.35 -7.91 -0.43
CA ASN A 182 -10.22 -7.98 1.03
C ASN A 182 -9.97 -9.42 1.53
N SER A 183 -8.71 -9.86 1.50
CA SER A 183 -8.29 -11.15 2.08
C SER A 183 -8.33 -11.21 3.61
N GLN A 184 -8.48 -10.05 4.29
CA GLN A 184 -8.52 -9.98 5.76
C GLN A 184 -9.69 -10.77 6.35
N ARG A 185 -10.80 -10.90 5.61
CA ARG A 185 -11.97 -11.67 6.05
C ARG A 185 -11.64 -13.16 6.16
N ASN A 186 -10.95 -13.70 5.16
CA ASN A 186 -10.50 -15.10 5.12
C ASN A 186 -9.57 -15.38 6.30
N GLU A 187 -8.56 -14.53 6.48
CA GLU A 187 -7.60 -14.66 7.59
C GLU A 187 -8.28 -14.52 8.95
N SER A 188 -9.23 -13.59 9.09
CA SER A 188 -9.99 -13.40 10.32
C SER A 188 -10.79 -14.66 10.70
N LEU A 189 -11.50 -15.27 9.74
CA LEU A 189 -12.22 -16.52 9.99
C LEU A 189 -11.28 -17.65 10.39
N ILE A 190 -10.17 -17.83 9.66
CA ILE A 190 -9.16 -18.85 9.96
C ILE A 190 -8.57 -18.64 11.35
N CYS A 191 -8.31 -17.39 11.76
CA CYS A 191 -7.87 -17.05 13.11
C CYS A 191 -8.92 -17.40 14.18
N THR A 192 -10.19 -17.07 13.95
CA THR A 192 -11.28 -17.40 14.88
C THR A 192 -11.41 -18.91 15.06
N ILE A 193 -11.41 -19.68 13.97
CA ILE A 193 -11.41 -21.15 14.03
C ILE A 193 -10.15 -21.66 14.73
N GLY A 194 -8.99 -21.09 14.43
CA GLY A 194 -7.72 -21.42 15.08
C GLY A 194 -7.69 -21.17 16.59
N SER A 195 -8.51 -20.24 17.10
CA SER A 195 -8.65 -20.01 18.54
C SER A 195 -9.40 -21.14 19.27
N LYS A 196 -10.36 -21.78 18.59
CA LYS A 196 -11.13 -22.93 19.12
C LYS A 196 -10.47 -24.26 18.82
N ASN A 197 -9.75 -24.31 17.69
CA ASN A 197 -9.13 -25.47 17.13
C ASN A 197 -7.62 -25.23 16.93
N PRO A 198 -6.86 -25.08 18.03
CA PRO A 198 -5.47 -24.66 17.97
C PRO A 198 -4.59 -25.68 17.26
N LYS A 199 -3.73 -25.21 16.36
CA LYS A 199 -2.77 -26.04 15.61
C LYS A 199 -1.72 -26.74 16.50
N THR A 200 -1.65 -26.40 17.78
CA THR A 200 -0.75 -27.03 18.78
C THR A 200 -1.31 -28.34 19.32
N ARG A 201 -2.61 -28.62 19.13
CA ARG A 201 -3.26 -29.83 19.59
C ARG A 201 -3.94 -30.51 18.41
N PHE A 202 -3.82 -31.83 18.32
CA PHE A 202 -4.47 -32.59 17.27
C PHE A 202 -5.85 -33.06 17.73
N TYR A 203 -6.91 -32.53 17.11
CA TYR A 203 -8.29 -32.95 17.35
C TYR A 203 -8.86 -33.79 16.19
N GLY A 204 -8.07 -34.00 15.13
CA GLY A 204 -8.50 -34.68 13.92
C GLY A 204 -8.96 -36.11 14.16
N GLY A 205 -9.97 -36.54 13.39
CA GLY A 205 -10.53 -37.90 13.48
C GLY A 205 -11.50 -38.10 14.65
N SER A 206 -11.93 -37.02 15.31
CA SER A 206 -12.92 -37.04 16.39
C SER A 206 -14.04 -36.02 16.15
N GLU A 207 -15.17 -36.20 16.81
CA GLU A 207 -16.26 -35.22 16.86
C GLU A 207 -15.80 -33.84 17.38
N SER A 208 -14.82 -33.83 18.30
CA SER A 208 -14.27 -32.59 18.87
C SER A 208 -13.75 -31.63 17.80
N ASN A 209 -13.16 -32.12 16.71
CA ASN A 209 -12.73 -31.27 15.61
C ASN A 209 -13.91 -30.56 14.94
N ASN A 210 -14.97 -31.31 14.64
CA ASN A 210 -16.16 -30.76 13.98
C ASN A 210 -16.84 -29.72 14.87
N PHE A 211 -16.99 -30.04 16.16
CA PHE A 211 -17.54 -29.13 17.15
C PHE A 211 -16.74 -27.83 17.25
N ARG A 212 -15.40 -27.92 17.35
CA ARG A 212 -14.53 -26.72 17.45
C ARG A 212 -14.56 -25.86 16.19
N VAL A 213 -14.59 -26.48 15.01
CA VAL A 213 -14.74 -25.73 13.74
C VAL A 213 -16.11 -25.05 13.69
N ALA A 214 -17.18 -25.74 14.08
CA ALA A 214 -18.53 -25.17 14.17
C ALA A 214 -18.58 -23.97 15.13
N CYS A 215 -17.99 -24.08 16.33
CA CYS A 215 -17.88 -22.96 17.27
C CYS A 215 -17.13 -21.77 16.66
N GLY A 216 -16.06 -22.01 15.92
CA GLY A 216 -15.30 -20.94 15.25
C GLY A 216 -16.11 -20.23 14.15
N VAL A 217 -16.85 -21.00 13.35
CA VAL A 217 -17.72 -20.48 12.30
C VAL A 217 -18.87 -19.67 12.88
N VAL A 218 -19.55 -20.22 13.88
CA VAL A 218 -20.73 -19.59 14.46
C VAL A 218 -20.34 -18.33 15.26
N GLN A 219 -19.20 -18.33 15.95
CA GLN A 219 -18.64 -17.13 16.59
C GLN A 219 -18.29 -16.05 15.55
N ALA A 220 -17.77 -16.43 14.38
CA ALA A 220 -17.49 -15.47 13.31
C ALA A 220 -18.76 -14.78 12.79
N ASN A 221 -19.89 -15.50 12.77
CA ASN A 221 -21.16 -14.98 12.27
C ASN A 221 -21.96 -14.20 13.32
N LEU A 222 -21.95 -14.66 14.58
CA LEU A 222 -22.85 -14.19 15.64
C LEU A 222 -22.13 -13.43 16.78
N GLY A 223 -20.80 -13.43 16.81
CA GLY A 223 -20.04 -12.88 17.93
C GLY A 223 -19.91 -13.86 19.09
N TYR A 224 -19.54 -13.38 20.28
CA TYR A 224 -19.32 -14.20 21.47
C TYR A 224 -20.62 -14.69 22.12
N ASP A 225 -21.76 -14.04 21.85
CA ASP A 225 -23.10 -14.47 22.26
C ASP A 225 -23.62 -15.73 21.53
N TYR A 226 -22.83 -16.32 20.61
CA TYR A 226 -23.24 -17.53 19.91
C TYR A 226 -23.63 -18.69 20.84
N ILE A 227 -22.98 -18.80 22.00
CA ILE A 227 -23.31 -19.83 23.00
C ILE A 227 -24.69 -19.54 23.60
N GLY A 228 -24.99 -18.28 23.91
CA GLY A 228 -26.32 -17.87 24.38
C GLY A 228 -27.42 -18.18 23.37
N GLN A 229 -27.15 -17.96 22.08
CA GLN A 229 -28.09 -18.33 21.01
C GLN A 229 -28.24 -19.85 20.85
N THR A 230 -27.14 -20.62 20.98
CA THR A 230 -27.21 -22.08 20.99
C THR A 230 -27.99 -22.62 22.19
N LEU A 231 -27.79 -22.05 23.38
CA LEU A 231 -28.54 -22.44 24.58
C LEU A 231 -30.03 -22.17 24.41
N LYS A 232 -30.40 -20.98 23.91
CA LYS A 232 -31.79 -20.65 23.60
C LYS A 232 -32.42 -21.60 22.58
N ALA A 233 -31.66 -22.03 21.56
CA ALA A 233 -32.12 -23.01 20.57
C ALA A 233 -32.27 -24.43 21.14
N LEU A 234 -31.72 -24.70 22.31
CA LEU A 234 -31.89 -25.93 23.08
C LEU A 234 -32.91 -25.76 24.22
N ASP A 235 -33.68 -24.67 24.22
CA ASP A 235 -34.63 -24.29 25.27
C ASP A 235 -33.97 -24.15 26.67
N ILE A 236 -32.71 -23.74 26.70
CA ILE A 236 -31.94 -23.46 27.92
C ILE A 236 -31.74 -21.95 28.06
N GLU A 237 -32.16 -21.40 29.21
CA GLU A 237 -31.94 -19.98 29.50
C GLU A 237 -30.44 -19.71 29.77
N PRO A 238 -29.81 -18.75 29.05
CA PRO A 238 -28.42 -18.42 29.31
C PRO A 238 -28.24 -17.74 30.68
N GLY A 239 -27.37 -18.31 31.51
CA GLY A 239 -27.12 -17.80 32.86
C GLY A 239 -26.52 -16.38 32.89
N TYR A 240 -26.73 -15.68 34.00
CA TYR A 240 -26.25 -14.31 34.24
C TYR A 240 -24.76 -14.10 33.90
N TYR A 241 -23.87 -14.97 34.41
CA TYR A 241 -22.43 -14.86 34.16
C TYR A 241 -22.06 -15.07 32.68
N HIS A 242 -22.83 -15.89 31.97
CA HIS A 242 -22.64 -16.09 30.54
C HIS A 242 -22.92 -14.78 29.78
N ASN A 243 -24.07 -14.15 30.04
CA ASN A 243 -24.49 -12.91 29.37
C ASN A 243 -23.49 -11.77 29.61
N ILE A 244 -22.97 -11.64 30.84
CA ILE A 244 -21.93 -10.66 31.17
C ILE A 244 -20.66 -10.93 30.36
N HIS A 245 -20.19 -12.19 30.35
CA HIS A 245 -18.97 -12.55 29.65
C HIS A 245 -19.08 -12.33 28.13
N ALA A 246 -20.18 -12.79 27.53
CA ALA A 246 -20.45 -12.60 26.10
C ALA A 246 -20.44 -11.12 25.73
N SER A 247 -21.21 -10.31 26.47
CA SER A 247 -21.27 -8.85 26.28
C SER A 247 -19.91 -8.17 26.44
N ALA A 248 -19.11 -8.58 27.42
CA ALA A 248 -17.78 -8.02 27.64
C ALA A 248 -16.81 -8.36 26.49
N MET A 249 -16.87 -9.60 25.99
CA MET A 249 -16.04 -10.04 24.88
C MET A 249 -16.43 -9.37 23.56
N ASP A 250 -17.72 -9.22 23.28
CA ASP A 250 -18.19 -8.50 22.09
C ASP A 250 -17.82 -7.02 22.15
N ARG A 251 -17.96 -6.36 23.32
CA ARG A 251 -17.44 -4.99 23.53
C ARG A 251 -15.94 -4.91 23.25
N LYS A 252 -15.14 -5.86 23.74
CA LYS A 252 -13.70 -5.90 23.49
C LYS A 252 -13.38 -6.01 22.00
N VAL A 253 -14.08 -6.87 21.28
CA VAL A 253 -13.92 -7.03 19.81
C VAL A 253 -14.26 -5.73 19.08
N ILE A 254 -15.36 -5.08 19.45
CA ILE A 254 -15.79 -3.80 18.85
C ILE A 254 -14.74 -2.71 19.11
N CYS A 255 -14.29 -2.54 20.36
CA CYS A 255 -13.25 -1.58 20.73
C CYS A 255 -11.94 -1.87 19.98
N ASP A 256 -11.53 -3.13 19.87
CA ASP A 256 -10.35 -3.51 19.11
C ASP A 256 -10.49 -3.21 17.62
N LYS A 257 -11.68 -3.41 17.04
CA LYS A 257 -11.97 -3.08 15.64
C LYS A 257 -11.89 -1.57 15.42
N GLN A 258 -12.50 -0.77 16.30
CA GLN A 258 -12.42 0.69 16.25
C GLN A 258 -10.98 1.18 16.39
N ARG A 259 -10.23 0.68 17.40
CA ARG A 259 -8.82 0.98 17.61
C ARG A 259 -7.96 0.64 16.38
N LYS A 260 -8.16 -0.53 15.77
CA LYS A 260 -7.40 -0.95 14.59
C LYS A 260 -7.72 -0.12 13.33
N ARG A 261 -8.88 0.55 13.29
CA ARG A 261 -9.24 1.48 12.20
C ARG A 261 -8.52 2.82 12.30
N THR A 262 -8.09 3.26 13.49
CA THR A 262 -7.54 4.61 13.68
C THR A 262 -6.22 4.82 12.92
N LYS A 263 -5.99 6.08 12.50
CA LYS A 263 -4.76 6.49 11.80
C LYS A 263 -3.52 6.22 12.65
N GLU A 264 -3.59 6.45 13.96
CA GLU A 264 -2.49 6.23 14.91
C GLU A 264 -2.09 4.76 14.95
N PHE A 265 -3.05 3.84 15.05
CA PHE A 265 -2.76 2.40 15.07
C PHE A 265 -2.12 1.94 13.77
N LYS A 266 -2.66 2.37 12.61
CA LYS A 266 -2.09 2.04 11.29
C LYS A 266 -0.68 2.62 11.12
N ARG A 267 -0.45 3.88 11.51
CA ARG A 267 0.88 4.52 11.49
C ARG A 267 1.87 3.78 12.38
N ARG A 268 1.50 3.48 13.62
CA ARG A 268 2.35 2.74 14.57
C ARG A 268 2.68 1.34 14.07
N ARG A 269 1.70 0.61 13.51
CA ARG A 269 1.91 -0.70 12.89
C ARG A 269 2.92 -0.63 11.74
N ASN A 270 2.80 0.38 10.87
CA ASN A 270 3.72 0.57 9.76
C ASN A 270 5.14 0.94 10.26
N GLN A 271 5.26 1.82 11.26
CA GLN A 271 6.54 2.14 11.89
C GLN A 271 7.21 0.92 12.49
N LEU A 272 6.48 0.10 13.25
CA LEU A 272 7.00 -1.13 13.84
C LEU A 272 7.44 -2.13 12.78
N SER A 273 6.66 -2.27 11.69
CA SER A 273 7.05 -3.13 10.56
C SER A 273 8.33 -2.63 9.88
N GLN A 274 8.50 -1.32 9.69
CA GLN A 274 9.74 -0.74 9.16
C GLN A 274 10.93 -0.95 10.11
N GLN A 275 10.72 -0.75 11.42
CA GLN A 275 11.74 -1.00 12.44
C GLN A 275 12.16 -2.47 12.46
N GLN A 276 11.23 -3.41 12.42
CA GLN A 276 11.53 -4.84 12.35
C GLN A 276 12.29 -5.18 11.05
N ASN A 277 11.80 -4.73 9.90
CA ASN A 277 12.46 -4.99 8.62
C ASN A 277 13.87 -4.41 8.58
N SER A 278 14.07 -3.20 9.08
CA SER A 278 15.41 -2.58 9.17
C SER A 278 16.32 -3.30 10.15
N GLN A 279 15.81 -3.77 11.29
CA GLN A 279 16.58 -4.60 12.22
C GLN A 279 16.96 -5.94 11.59
N THR A 280 16.04 -6.60 10.88
CA THR A 280 16.31 -7.83 10.14
C THR A 280 17.36 -7.59 9.06
N LEU A 281 17.24 -6.54 8.24
CA LEU A 281 18.24 -6.20 7.22
C LEU A 281 19.61 -5.87 7.82
N ARG A 282 19.65 -5.19 8.98
CA ARG A 282 20.91 -4.93 9.70
C ARG A 282 21.52 -6.22 10.23
N ARG A 283 20.70 -7.13 10.76
CA ARG A 283 21.15 -8.45 11.21
C ARG A 283 21.67 -9.28 10.05
N GLU A 284 20.92 -9.38 8.96
CA GLU A 284 21.34 -10.06 7.72
C GLU A 284 22.64 -9.45 7.14
N ALA A 285 22.80 -8.11 7.19
CA ALA A 285 24.03 -7.44 6.79
C ALA A 285 25.22 -7.74 7.73
N ASN A 286 24.97 -7.76 9.05
CA ASN A 286 25.98 -8.12 10.05
C ASN A 286 26.34 -9.61 10.02
N GLU A 287 25.39 -10.48 9.67
CA GLU A 287 25.55 -11.93 9.52
C GLU A 287 26.30 -12.27 8.22
N GLY A 288 26.38 -11.33 7.26
CA GLY A 288 27.02 -11.53 5.97
C GLY A 288 26.27 -12.54 5.09
N ILE A 289 26.94 -13.07 4.07
CA ILE A 289 26.35 -14.08 3.18
C ILE A 289 26.29 -15.42 3.91
N THR A 290 25.18 -15.72 4.59
CA THR A 290 25.01 -16.96 5.39
C THR A 290 24.80 -18.19 4.52
N TYR A 291 24.28 -18.02 3.29
CA TYR A 291 24.15 -19.07 2.29
C TYR A 291 24.64 -18.57 0.93
N LYS A 292 25.87 -18.94 0.57
CA LYS A 292 26.32 -18.93 -0.82
C LYS A 292 26.41 -20.38 -1.25
N SER A 293 25.66 -20.77 -2.28
CA SER A 293 25.97 -22.01 -2.99
C SER A 293 27.43 -21.89 -3.48
N SER A 294 28.30 -22.77 -2.98
CA SER A 294 29.73 -22.84 -3.32
C SER A 294 30.63 -21.70 -2.76
N ALA A 295 30.56 -21.37 -1.46
CA ALA A 295 31.61 -20.57 -0.81
C ALA A 295 32.63 -21.46 -0.07
N GLY A 296 33.76 -21.72 -0.73
CA GLY A 296 35.02 -22.07 -0.07
C GLY A 296 35.74 -20.81 0.46
N LEU A 297 36.57 -21.01 1.49
CA LEU A 297 37.32 -20.01 2.24
C LEU A 297 38.17 -19.10 1.34
N ASN A 298 37.97 -17.78 1.42
CA ASN A 298 39.02 -16.79 1.16
C ASN A 298 38.79 -15.60 2.11
N LEU A 299 39.74 -15.44 3.03
CA LEU A 299 39.89 -14.29 3.91
C LEU A 299 40.50 -13.15 3.10
N ASP A 300 40.00 -11.93 3.28
CA ASP A 300 40.89 -10.78 3.15
C ASP A 300 40.55 -9.67 4.14
N ILE A 301 41.63 -9.22 4.78
CA ILE A 301 41.69 -8.23 5.84
C ILE A 301 42.21 -6.95 5.20
N SER A 302 41.43 -5.88 5.17
CA SER A 302 41.99 -4.52 5.28
C SER A 302 40.92 -3.43 5.30
N ASN A 303 41.25 -2.37 6.03
CA ASN A 303 40.79 -0.99 5.89
C ASN A 303 39.72 -0.46 6.86
N ASN A 304 40.19 -0.22 8.09
CA ASN A 304 39.87 1.01 8.83
C ASN A 304 40.42 2.23 8.08
N ARG A 305 39.67 3.34 7.99
CA ARG A 305 40.25 4.70 7.89
C ARG A 305 39.30 5.79 8.40
N THR A 306 39.92 6.69 9.18
CA THR A 306 39.40 7.83 9.95
C THR A 306 39.16 9.06 9.05
N VAL A 307 38.17 9.91 9.38
CA VAL A 307 37.79 11.10 8.59
C VAL A 307 38.45 12.39 9.14
N PRO A 308 39.15 13.21 8.33
CA PRO A 308 39.62 14.55 8.73
C PRO A 308 38.56 15.65 8.52
N GLN A 309 38.55 16.65 9.42
CA GLN A 309 37.77 17.90 9.30
C GLN A 309 38.39 18.85 8.26
N ILE A 310 37.58 19.39 7.34
CA ILE A 310 37.99 20.43 6.38
C ILE A 310 37.25 21.73 6.72
N VAL A 311 38.01 22.80 6.95
CA VAL A 311 37.56 24.19 7.17
C VAL A 311 37.49 24.90 5.80
N PHE A 312 36.39 25.59 5.49
CA PHE A 312 36.25 26.39 4.28
C PHE A 312 36.06 27.88 4.62
N ASP A 313 36.98 28.72 4.14
CA ASP A 313 36.81 30.17 4.04
C ASP A 313 35.87 30.50 2.87
N VAL A 314 34.78 31.21 3.17
CA VAL A 314 33.85 31.76 2.17
C VAL A 314 34.39 33.13 1.75
N PRO A 315 34.71 33.38 0.46
CA PRO A 315 35.23 34.67 0.04
C PRO A 315 34.22 35.80 0.27
N THR A 316 34.69 36.90 0.87
CA THR A 316 33.83 37.97 1.38
C THR A 316 33.27 38.90 0.29
N GLU A 317 33.85 38.99 -0.92
CA GLU A 317 33.27 39.78 -2.01
C GLU A 317 33.55 39.13 -3.38
N LEU A 318 32.50 38.83 -4.14
CA LEU A 318 32.56 38.27 -5.49
C LEU A 318 32.00 39.32 -6.45
N SER A 319 32.75 39.73 -7.48
CA SER A 319 32.28 40.77 -8.39
C SER A 319 31.09 40.27 -9.22
N GLN A 320 30.14 41.17 -9.53
CA GLN A 320 28.95 40.82 -10.31
C GLN A 320 29.30 40.31 -11.72
N THR A 321 30.44 40.76 -12.26
CA THR A 321 31.04 40.31 -13.52
C THR A 321 31.56 38.87 -13.44
N GLU A 322 32.25 38.49 -12.37
CA GLU A 322 32.71 37.11 -12.17
C GLU A 322 31.54 36.14 -11.94
N PHE A 323 30.52 36.58 -11.21
CA PHE A 323 29.31 35.76 -10.99
C PHE A 323 28.58 35.47 -12.31
N ARG A 324 28.44 36.46 -13.20
CA ARG A 324 27.84 36.28 -14.53
C ARG A 324 28.62 35.27 -15.39
N ARG A 325 29.95 35.32 -15.34
CA ARG A 325 30.83 34.37 -16.05
C ARG A 325 30.61 32.92 -15.61
N TYR A 326 30.27 32.70 -14.34
CA TYR A 326 29.91 31.38 -13.84
C TYR A 326 28.53 30.92 -14.35
N GLU A 327 27.58 31.83 -14.49
CA GLU A 327 26.24 31.51 -14.98
C GLU A 327 26.19 31.23 -16.49
N GLU A 328 27.09 31.81 -17.29
CA GLU A 328 27.14 31.60 -18.75
C GLU A 328 27.31 30.13 -19.18
N ILE A 329 27.95 29.31 -18.34
CA ILE A 329 28.19 27.88 -18.66
C ILE A 329 27.10 26.95 -18.11
N LEU A 330 26.16 27.49 -17.32
CA LEU A 330 25.08 26.76 -16.67
C LEU A 330 23.77 26.90 -17.47
N PRO A 331 22.84 25.94 -17.35
CA PRO A 331 21.51 26.11 -17.92
C PRO A 331 20.77 27.30 -17.28
N PRO A 332 19.81 27.92 -18.00
CA PRO A 332 18.98 28.99 -17.44
C PRO A 332 18.23 28.51 -16.19
N TYR A 333 18.15 29.39 -15.20
CA TYR A 333 17.38 29.12 -13.98
C TYR A 333 15.90 28.86 -14.31
N THR A 334 15.40 27.69 -13.96
CA THR A 334 13.99 27.32 -14.10
C THR A 334 13.25 27.53 -12.79
N ALA A 335 12.58 28.68 -12.65
CA ALA A 335 11.67 28.90 -11.52
C ALA A 335 10.46 27.95 -11.61
N ARG A 336 9.97 27.46 -10.47
CA ARG A 336 8.68 26.77 -10.41
C ARG A 336 7.58 27.74 -10.89
N PRO A 337 6.66 27.31 -11.77
CA PRO A 337 5.51 28.12 -12.16
C PRO A 337 4.76 28.61 -10.92
N LYS A 338 4.47 29.91 -10.84
CA LYS A 338 3.65 30.48 -9.75
C LYS A 338 2.18 30.17 -10.03
N VAL A 339 1.48 29.61 -9.06
CA VAL A 339 0.04 29.33 -9.16
C VAL A 339 -0.68 30.60 -9.57
N ILE A 340 -1.46 30.50 -10.65
CA ILE A 340 -2.33 31.58 -11.13
C ILE A 340 -3.73 31.24 -10.64
N ASP A 341 -4.26 32.08 -9.75
CA ASP A 341 -5.64 31.95 -9.29
C ASP A 341 -6.59 32.33 -10.43
N LEU A 342 -7.52 31.43 -10.75
CA LEU A 342 -8.57 31.70 -11.72
C LEU A 342 -9.75 32.44 -11.06
N SER A 343 -10.28 33.45 -11.74
CA SER A 343 -11.55 34.08 -11.37
C SER A 343 -12.71 33.47 -12.17
N TYR A 344 -13.93 33.57 -11.63
CA TYR A 344 -15.11 33.06 -12.32
C TYR A 344 -15.54 33.98 -13.47
N ASP A 345 -15.59 33.43 -14.68
CA ASP A 345 -16.04 34.06 -15.91
C ASP A 345 -17.31 33.37 -16.41
N SER A 346 -18.43 34.09 -16.38
CA SER A 346 -19.73 33.60 -16.83
C SER A 346 -19.78 33.14 -18.29
N THR A 347 -18.84 33.58 -19.13
CA THR A 347 -18.75 33.19 -20.55
C THR A 347 -18.01 31.88 -20.76
N GLN A 348 -17.26 31.42 -19.74
CA GLN A 348 -16.45 30.22 -19.81
C GLN A 348 -17.20 29.00 -19.25
N LYS A 349 -17.03 27.84 -19.92
CA LYS A 349 -17.58 26.57 -19.44
C LYS A 349 -16.58 25.91 -18.48
N TYR A 350 -16.99 25.72 -17.24
CA TYR A 350 -16.20 25.04 -16.21
C TYR A 350 -16.58 23.56 -16.11
N GLN A 351 -15.57 22.69 -16.12
CA GLN A 351 -15.68 21.28 -15.76
C GLN A 351 -14.93 21.06 -14.44
N PHE A 352 -15.61 20.53 -13.43
CA PHE A 352 -15.01 20.27 -12.13
C PHE A 352 -14.54 18.82 -12.05
N ILE A 353 -13.24 18.64 -11.77
CA ILE A 353 -12.66 17.36 -11.44
C ILE A 353 -12.27 17.42 -9.96
N THR A 354 -12.88 16.55 -9.15
CA THR A 354 -12.70 16.52 -7.69
C THR A 354 -11.84 15.33 -7.29
N PHE A 355 -10.79 15.57 -6.52
CA PHE A 355 -9.93 14.52 -5.96
C PHE A 355 -9.81 14.68 -4.45
N ASP A 356 -9.77 13.57 -3.73
CA ASP A 356 -9.33 13.56 -2.33
C ASP A 356 -7.80 13.47 -2.26
N THR A 357 -7.18 14.48 -1.63
CA THR A 357 -5.72 14.56 -1.46
C THR A 357 -5.20 13.65 -0.34
N GLU A 358 -6.07 13.03 0.46
CA GLU A 358 -5.67 12.02 1.46
C GLU A 358 -5.67 10.57 0.92
N THR A 359 -5.72 10.38 -0.41
CA THR A 359 -5.71 9.03 -0.98
C THR A 359 -4.32 8.36 -0.85
N THR A 360 -4.29 7.19 -0.22
CA THR A 360 -3.08 6.34 -0.08
C THR A 360 -2.57 5.73 -1.40
N CYS A 361 -3.09 6.20 -2.54
CA CYS A 361 -2.84 5.64 -3.86
C CYS A 361 -1.52 6.09 -4.48
N THR A 362 -0.88 7.14 -3.96
CA THR A 362 0.40 7.61 -4.46
C THR A 362 1.48 7.57 -3.37
N GLY A 363 2.72 7.28 -3.77
CA GLY A 363 3.84 7.14 -2.84
C GLY A 363 4.06 8.42 -2.02
N LYS A 364 4.81 8.34 -0.90
CA LYS A 364 5.09 9.48 0.02
C LYS A 364 5.69 10.74 -0.64
N LEU A 365 6.06 10.67 -1.92
CA LEU A 365 6.73 11.71 -2.71
C LEU A 365 5.91 12.15 -3.94
N ALA A 366 4.71 11.58 -4.15
CA ALA A 366 3.83 12.06 -5.20
C ALA A 366 3.22 13.39 -4.77
N GLU A 367 3.77 14.48 -5.32
CA GLU A 367 3.11 15.78 -5.27
C GLU A 367 1.96 15.75 -6.28
N ILE A 368 0.74 15.56 -5.81
CA ILE A 368 -0.45 15.90 -6.60
C ILE A 368 -0.47 17.43 -6.71
N CYS A 369 -0.76 17.96 -7.90
CA CYS A 369 -1.06 19.39 -8.09
C CYS A 369 -2.23 19.76 -7.16
N GLN A 370 -1.87 20.38 -6.04
CA GLN A 370 -2.75 20.64 -4.91
C GLN A 370 -3.69 21.80 -5.26
N LEU A 371 -5.00 21.54 -5.24
CA LEU A 371 -6.00 22.60 -5.10
C LEU A 371 -6.20 22.83 -3.60
N SER A 372 -5.66 23.92 -3.06
CA SER A 372 -5.90 24.32 -1.67
C SER A 372 -6.10 25.81 -1.56
N ALA A 373 -7.23 26.23 -1.00
CA ALA A 373 -7.58 27.62 -0.76
C ALA A 373 -6.70 28.30 0.31
N PRO A 374 -6.11 29.47 0.03
CA PRO A 374 -5.79 30.47 1.03
C PRO A 374 -6.93 31.49 1.15
N THR A 375 -7.33 31.79 2.38
CA THR A 375 -8.11 33.00 2.68
C THR A 375 -7.19 34.22 2.63
N SER A 376 -7.46 35.17 1.74
CA SER A 376 -6.94 36.53 1.86
C SER A 376 -8.09 37.53 1.86
N GLY A 377 -8.43 37.99 3.07
CA GLY A 377 -9.39 39.06 3.32
C GLY A 377 -9.65 39.12 4.80
N GLU A 378 -8.90 39.99 5.49
CA GLU A 378 -9.04 40.51 6.86
C GLU A 378 -9.61 39.60 7.97
N LYS A 379 -8.91 39.61 9.12
CA LYS A 379 -9.41 39.06 10.39
C LYS A 379 -10.87 39.47 10.64
N SER A 380 -11.79 38.54 10.40
CA SER A 380 -13.14 38.55 10.89
C SER A 380 -13.56 37.11 11.10
N ASP A 381 -13.62 36.70 12.35
CA ASP A 381 -14.02 35.36 12.83
C ASP A 381 -15.53 35.07 12.62
N LYS A 382 -16.20 35.70 11.63
CA LYS A 382 -17.66 35.96 11.75
C LYS A 382 -18.58 35.70 10.56
N ASP A 383 -18.17 35.07 9.46
CA ASP A 383 -19.14 34.61 8.45
C ASP A 383 -18.98 33.11 8.17
N LYS A 384 -19.47 32.29 9.10
CA LYS A 384 -19.62 30.85 8.91
C LYS A 384 -21.03 30.57 8.35
N HIS A 385 -21.10 29.73 7.32
CA HIS A 385 -22.36 29.42 6.63
C HIS A 385 -23.39 28.85 7.61
N LYS A 386 -24.63 29.38 7.60
CA LYS A 386 -25.71 28.96 8.54
C LYS A 386 -25.96 27.46 8.56
N ALA A 387 -25.81 26.80 7.41
CA ALA A 387 -25.98 25.35 7.30
C ALA A 387 -24.90 24.49 8.01
N LEU A 388 -23.89 25.12 8.62
CA LEU A 388 -22.83 24.45 9.40
C LEU A 388 -22.97 24.70 10.91
N GLU A 389 -24.01 25.43 11.33
CA GLU A 389 -24.31 25.72 12.72
C GLU A 389 -24.92 24.49 13.38
N LEU A 390 -24.41 24.13 14.57
CA LEU A 390 -24.93 23.01 15.34
C LEU A 390 -26.22 23.42 16.06
N GLU A 391 -27.08 22.46 16.40
CA GLU A 391 -28.24 22.70 17.28
C GLU A 391 -27.83 23.16 18.69
N THR A 392 -26.55 22.97 19.05
CA THR A 392 -25.90 23.51 20.26
C THR A 392 -24.99 24.68 19.87
N VAL A 393 -24.59 25.53 20.82
CA VAL A 393 -23.67 26.66 20.54
C VAL A 393 -22.37 26.16 19.90
N GLY A 394 -22.18 26.44 18.60
CA GLY A 394 -20.97 26.08 17.87
C GLY A 394 -21.21 25.71 16.40
N TYR A 395 -20.13 25.27 15.73
CA TYR A 395 -20.14 24.89 14.32
C TYR A 395 -19.56 23.49 14.14
N CYS A 396 -19.98 22.82 13.06
CA CYS A 396 -19.46 21.51 12.69
C CYS A 396 -17.93 21.53 12.48
N LYS A 397 -17.25 20.42 12.83
CA LYS A 397 -15.79 20.30 12.66
C LYS A 397 -15.42 20.36 11.17
N PRO A 398 -14.33 21.04 10.78
CA PRO A 398 -13.94 21.27 9.38
C PRO A 398 -13.19 20.08 8.78
N ASN A 399 -13.70 18.86 8.97
CA ASN A 399 -13.20 17.67 8.28
C ASN A 399 -14.33 17.02 7.50
N GLN A 400 -13.98 16.38 6.38
CA GLN A 400 -14.94 15.85 5.42
C GLN A 400 -15.98 14.92 6.04
N SER A 401 -15.57 13.97 6.90
CA SER A 401 -16.51 13.05 7.56
C SER A 401 -17.51 13.76 8.46
N SER A 402 -17.06 14.77 9.22
CA SER A 402 -17.94 15.54 10.11
C SER A 402 -18.89 16.43 9.30
N LEU A 403 -18.42 17.07 8.24
CA LEU A 403 -19.24 17.88 7.33
C LEU A 403 -20.29 17.03 6.63
N TYR A 404 -19.90 15.88 6.07
CA TYR A 404 -20.81 14.95 5.41
C TYR A 404 -21.91 14.46 6.36
N THR A 405 -21.52 14.05 7.57
CA THR A 405 -22.46 13.56 8.58
C THR A 405 -23.42 14.67 9.01
N HIS A 406 -22.95 15.90 9.16
CA HIS A 406 -23.79 17.02 9.56
C HIS A 406 -24.75 17.47 8.46
N LEU A 407 -24.30 17.54 7.21
CA LEU A 407 -25.09 18.04 6.09
C LEU A 407 -26.13 17.02 5.58
N PHE A 408 -25.87 15.72 5.74
CA PHE A 408 -26.71 14.66 5.19
C PHE A 408 -27.28 13.68 6.23
N ASN A 409 -26.85 13.77 7.49
CA ASN A 409 -27.17 12.79 8.54
C ASN A 409 -26.83 11.34 8.16
N GLU A 410 -25.79 11.17 7.32
CA GLU A 410 -25.32 9.90 6.79
C GLU A 410 -23.85 9.69 7.15
N GLN A 411 -23.39 8.43 7.21
CA GLN A 411 -21.96 8.11 7.24
C GLN A 411 -21.54 7.44 5.94
N PHE A 412 -20.32 7.73 5.51
CA PHE A 412 -19.67 7.05 4.39
C PHE A 412 -18.40 6.34 4.87
N ASP A 413 -17.88 5.40 4.07
CA ASP A 413 -16.66 4.65 4.44
C ASP A 413 -15.41 5.50 4.18
N ALA A 414 -15.15 6.46 5.08
CA ALA A 414 -13.99 7.33 5.00
C ALA A 414 -12.67 6.52 4.96
N HIS A 415 -11.71 6.98 4.14
CA HIS A 415 -10.47 6.28 3.77
C HIS A 415 -10.62 5.17 2.71
N ASP A 416 -11.77 5.10 2.04
CA ASP A 416 -11.89 4.51 0.72
C ASP A 416 -11.88 5.63 -0.33
N ALA A 417 -10.87 5.63 -1.21
CA ALA A 417 -10.63 6.72 -2.14
C ALA A 417 -11.84 7.06 -3.03
N LEU A 418 -12.65 6.06 -3.38
CA LEU A 418 -13.83 6.27 -4.22
C LEU A 418 -14.97 6.88 -3.38
N GLU A 419 -15.19 6.38 -2.17
CA GLU A 419 -16.19 6.93 -1.26
C GLU A 419 -15.83 8.33 -0.75
N ASP A 420 -14.54 8.63 -0.52
CA ASP A 420 -14.05 9.96 -0.17
C ASP A 420 -14.34 10.95 -1.32
N VAL A 421 -14.09 10.59 -2.58
CA VAL A 421 -14.41 11.47 -3.73
C VAL A 421 -15.92 11.65 -3.90
N ARG A 422 -16.72 10.57 -3.74
CA ARG A 422 -18.19 10.64 -3.81
C ARG A 422 -18.76 11.56 -2.72
N ALA A 423 -18.25 11.44 -1.50
CA ALA A 423 -18.66 12.27 -0.38
C ALA A 423 -18.34 13.76 -0.62
N LEU A 424 -17.15 14.06 -1.15
CA LEU A 424 -16.75 15.44 -1.47
C LEU A 424 -17.65 16.06 -2.53
N ARG A 425 -17.95 15.30 -3.60
CA ARG A 425 -18.88 15.73 -4.65
C ARG A 425 -20.25 16.06 -4.08
N LYS A 426 -20.80 15.18 -3.25
CA LYS A 426 -22.12 15.37 -2.62
C LYS A 426 -22.14 16.63 -1.76
N ILE A 427 -21.10 16.87 -0.95
CA ILE A 427 -20.98 18.09 -0.14
C ILE A 427 -21.00 19.36 -1.02
N LEU A 428 -20.24 19.38 -2.11
CA LEU A 428 -20.11 20.58 -2.93
C LEU A 428 -21.36 20.91 -3.75
N PHE A 429 -22.07 19.90 -4.25
CA PHE A 429 -23.13 20.10 -5.25
C PHE A 429 -24.53 19.72 -4.78
N GLU A 430 -24.67 18.93 -3.72
CA GLU A 430 -25.95 18.35 -3.28
C GLU A 430 -26.30 18.72 -1.83
N SER A 431 -25.44 19.49 -1.14
CA SER A 431 -25.69 19.88 0.25
C SER A 431 -26.55 21.15 0.38
N SER A 432 -27.05 21.36 1.60
CA SER A 432 -27.70 22.60 2.04
C SER A 432 -26.78 23.82 2.07
N LEU A 433 -25.50 23.70 1.70
CA LEU A 433 -24.61 24.83 1.47
C LEU A 433 -25.00 25.64 0.23
N SER A 434 -25.69 25.03 -0.74
CA SER A 434 -26.18 25.72 -1.95
C SER A 434 -25.12 26.58 -2.68
N LEU A 435 -23.86 26.11 -2.70
CA LEU A 435 -22.75 26.85 -3.27
C LEU A 435 -22.93 27.05 -4.77
N SER A 436 -22.86 28.29 -5.25
CA SER A 436 -22.91 28.56 -6.68
C SER A 436 -21.59 28.19 -7.36
N ARG A 437 -21.60 27.99 -8.68
CA ARG A 437 -20.35 27.74 -9.43
C ARG A 437 -19.35 28.89 -9.29
N LYS A 438 -19.85 30.12 -9.13
CA LYS A 438 -19.04 31.30 -8.85
C LYS A 438 -18.33 31.15 -7.49
N ASP A 439 -19.09 30.83 -6.44
CA ASP A 439 -18.53 30.63 -5.09
C ASP A 439 -17.49 29.51 -5.10
N ILE A 440 -17.76 28.41 -5.81
CA ILE A 440 -16.81 27.30 -5.91
C ILE A 440 -15.54 27.73 -6.63
N VAL A 441 -15.61 28.42 -7.78
CA VAL A 441 -14.43 28.79 -8.58
C VAL A 441 -13.60 29.87 -7.88
N GLU A 442 -14.23 30.95 -7.42
CA GLU A 442 -13.53 32.08 -6.81
C GLU A 442 -12.90 31.72 -5.45
N ASN A 443 -13.43 30.71 -4.77
CA ASN A 443 -12.92 30.25 -3.46
C ASN A 443 -12.14 28.92 -3.55
N SER A 444 -11.97 28.36 -4.75
CA SER A 444 -11.06 27.23 -4.98
C SER A 444 -9.79 27.76 -5.63
N SER A 445 -8.61 27.23 -5.28
CA SER A 445 -7.35 27.55 -5.99
C SER A 445 -7.27 26.87 -7.34
N VAL A 446 -8.34 27.00 -8.14
CA VAL A 446 -8.47 26.39 -9.45
C VAL A 446 -7.34 26.90 -10.32
N THR A 447 -6.54 25.95 -10.80
CA THR A 447 -5.40 26.21 -11.65
C THR A 447 -5.80 25.94 -13.09
N SER A 448 -5.33 26.76 -14.04
CA SER A 448 -5.61 26.50 -15.45
C SER A 448 -4.96 25.21 -15.93
N VAL A 449 -5.53 24.57 -16.96
CA VAL A 449 -4.95 23.37 -17.58
C VAL A 449 -3.52 23.67 -18.08
N SER A 450 -3.29 24.85 -18.66
CA SER A 450 -1.97 25.27 -19.10
C SER A 450 -0.96 25.32 -17.94
N HIS A 451 -1.35 25.93 -16.81
CA HIS A 451 -0.48 25.99 -15.64
C HIS A 451 -0.25 24.62 -15.01
N ALA A 452 -1.28 23.76 -14.97
CA ALA A 452 -1.13 22.38 -14.50
C ALA A 452 -0.14 21.59 -15.36
N VAL A 453 -0.19 21.75 -16.68
CA VAL A 453 0.77 21.14 -17.62
C VAL A 453 2.18 21.71 -17.41
N GLU A 454 2.34 23.02 -17.25
CA GLU A 454 3.65 23.63 -16.97
C GLU A 454 4.25 23.15 -15.65
N ASN A 455 3.45 23.04 -14.59
CA ASN A 455 3.88 22.54 -13.29
C ASN A 455 4.25 21.05 -13.37
N MET A 456 3.46 20.24 -14.08
CA MET A 456 3.79 18.83 -14.36
C MET A 456 5.14 18.71 -15.07
N LEU A 457 5.34 19.44 -16.17
CA LEU A 457 6.61 19.43 -16.92
C LEU A 457 7.80 19.89 -16.07
N HIS A 458 7.59 20.87 -15.18
CA HIS A 458 8.60 21.30 -14.22
C HIS A 458 8.95 20.18 -13.23
N LEU A 459 7.95 19.48 -12.68
CA LEU A 459 8.13 18.38 -11.74
C LEU A 459 8.82 17.16 -12.39
N ASP A 460 8.48 16.84 -13.63
CA ASP A 460 9.12 15.77 -14.41
C ASP A 460 10.59 16.08 -14.65
N ARG A 461 10.90 17.28 -15.15
CA ARG A 461 12.28 17.74 -15.34
C ARG A 461 13.07 17.74 -14.04
N ARG A 462 12.45 18.20 -12.94
CA ARG A 462 13.07 18.14 -11.61
C ARG A 462 13.40 16.71 -11.21
N HIS A 463 12.52 15.75 -11.51
CA HIS A 463 12.77 14.35 -11.22
C HIS A 463 13.96 13.83 -12.03
N GLU A 464 14.01 14.10 -13.34
CA GLU A 464 15.15 13.72 -14.20
C GLU A 464 16.48 14.27 -13.66
N LEU A 465 16.51 15.56 -13.30
CA LEU A 465 17.68 16.21 -12.71
C LEU A 465 18.08 15.57 -11.38
N LEU A 466 17.11 15.26 -10.51
CA LEU A 466 17.37 14.59 -9.23
C LEU A 466 18.09 13.25 -9.44
N LEU A 467 17.69 12.46 -10.44
CA LEU A 467 18.30 11.16 -10.73
C LEU A 467 19.78 11.27 -11.09
N THR A 468 20.23 12.40 -11.65
CA THR A 468 21.65 12.61 -11.98
C THR A 468 22.57 12.62 -10.76
N PHE A 469 22.02 12.89 -9.56
CA PHE A 469 22.75 12.93 -8.30
C PHE A 469 22.71 11.61 -7.52
N SER A 470 21.88 10.64 -7.95
CA SER A 470 21.69 9.35 -7.26
C SER A 470 22.98 8.52 -7.28
N ASP A 471 23.30 7.91 -6.14
CA ASP A 471 24.50 7.11 -5.88
C ASP A 471 25.83 7.88 -6.09
N LYS A 472 25.74 9.22 -6.21
CA LYS A 472 26.89 10.15 -6.27
C LYS A 472 26.87 11.09 -5.08
N LEU A 473 25.94 12.06 -5.08
CA LEU A 473 25.79 13.04 -4.00
C LEU A 473 24.80 12.60 -2.93
N PHE A 474 23.83 11.74 -3.25
CA PHE A 474 22.91 11.15 -2.27
C PHE A 474 22.62 9.69 -2.62
N ASN A 475 22.19 8.89 -1.63
CA ASN A 475 21.81 7.50 -1.83
C ASN A 475 20.56 7.13 -0.99
N ALA A 476 19.97 5.96 -1.25
CA ALA A 476 18.75 5.50 -0.58
C ALA A 476 18.92 5.25 0.93
N SER A 477 20.15 5.09 1.41
CA SER A 477 20.49 4.92 2.82
C SER A 477 20.75 6.24 3.56
N ASP A 478 20.60 7.40 2.90
CA ASP A 478 20.95 8.73 3.42
C ASP A 478 22.40 8.82 3.95
N SER A 479 23.30 7.99 3.42
CA SER A 479 24.72 7.96 3.77
C SER A 479 25.62 8.70 2.76
N GLY A 480 25.02 9.28 1.71
CA GLY A 480 25.74 10.08 0.72
C GLY A 480 26.20 11.45 1.26
N PRO A 481 27.05 12.17 0.50
CA PRO A 481 27.57 13.49 0.89
C PRO A 481 26.49 14.50 1.34
N ILE A 482 25.31 14.45 0.72
CA ILE A 482 24.15 15.26 1.09
C ILE A 482 22.87 14.42 1.18
N LYS A 483 21.89 14.92 1.92
CA LYS A 483 20.56 14.29 2.00
C LYS A 483 19.80 14.42 0.68
N ARG A 484 18.90 13.48 0.39
CA ARG A 484 18.02 13.52 -0.80
C ARG A 484 17.24 14.84 -0.92
N SER A 485 16.76 15.40 0.19
CA SER A 485 16.05 16.70 0.17
C SER A 485 16.92 17.87 -0.29
N MET A 486 18.23 17.80 -0.08
CA MET A 486 19.17 18.82 -0.55
C MET A 486 19.48 18.66 -2.03
N ALA A 487 19.62 17.42 -2.51
CA ALA A 487 19.74 17.14 -3.94
C ALA A 487 18.48 17.57 -4.71
N LEU A 488 17.30 17.45 -4.09
CA LEU A 488 16.03 17.95 -4.63
C LEU A 488 16.06 19.46 -4.82
N ASN A 489 16.58 20.23 -3.84
CA ASN A 489 16.72 21.68 -3.99
C ASN A 489 17.68 22.09 -5.13
N ILE A 490 18.72 21.29 -5.39
CA ILE A 490 19.62 21.52 -6.52
C ILE A 490 18.87 21.27 -7.84
N ALA A 491 18.14 20.17 -7.93
CA ALA A 491 17.31 19.84 -9.09
C ALA A 491 16.19 20.87 -9.33
N ASP A 492 15.53 21.37 -8.28
CA ASP A 492 14.54 22.47 -8.33
C ASP A 492 15.14 23.74 -8.93
N SER A 493 16.44 23.97 -8.76
CA SER A 493 17.14 25.12 -9.36
C SER A 493 17.48 24.96 -10.84
N GLY A 494 17.18 23.79 -11.42
CA GLY A 494 17.46 23.46 -12.83
C GLY A 494 18.85 22.90 -13.09
N LEU A 495 19.61 22.54 -12.05
CA LEU A 495 20.98 22.06 -12.16
C LEU A 495 21.05 20.53 -12.08
N SER A 496 21.85 19.92 -12.95
CA SER A 496 22.21 18.50 -12.90
C SER A 496 23.57 18.28 -12.22
N TYR A 497 23.90 17.02 -11.94
CA TYR A 497 25.25 16.64 -11.50
C TYR A 497 26.33 17.04 -12.50
N HIS A 498 26.04 16.90 -13.80
CA HIS A 498 26.99 17.26 -14.86
C HIS A 498 27.28 18.76 -14.87
N ASP A 499 26.27 19.60 -14.63
CA ASP A 499 26.45 21.06 -14.57
C ASP A 499 27.34 21.45 -13.39
N LEU A 500 27.13 20.82 -12.22
CA LEU A 500 28.00 21.03 -11.05
C LEU A 500 29.43 20.54 -11.29
N HIS A 501 29.61 19.42 -11.98
CA HIS A 501 30.92 18.90 -12.35
C HIS A 501 31.63 19.83 -13.34
N LYS A 502 30.92 20.32 -14.36
CA LYS A 502 31.43 21.22 -15.39
C LYS A 502 31.88 22.57 -14.80
N ILE A 503 31.09 23.16 -13.90
CA ILE A 503 31.48 24.41 -13.25
C ILE A 503 32.66 24.24 -12.30
N TYR A 504 32.73 23.09 -11.60
CA TYR A 504 33.84 22.77 -10.73
C TYR A 504 35.15 22.56 -11.50
N THR A 505 35.11 21.81 -12.60
CA THR A 505 36.29 21.57 -13.45
C THR A 505 36.77 22.84 -14.15
N THR A 506 35.85 23.74 -14.54
CA THR A 506 36.21 24.97 -15.27
C THR A 506 36.71 26.09 -14.36
N PHE A 507 36.11 26.25 -13.17
CA PHE A 507 36.35 27.42 -12.31
C PHE A 507 36.73 27.06 -10.86
N GLY A 508 36.83 25.78 -10.55
CA GLY A 508 37.19 25.26 -9.23
C GLY A 508 36.10 25.44 -8.17
N LYS A 509 36.46 25.10 -6.93
CA LYS A 509 35.57 25.18 -5.76
C LYS A 509 34.93 26.55 -5.52
N ARG A 510 35.61 27.63 -5.92
CA ARG A 510 35.11 29.01 -5.76
C ARG A 510 33.78 29.22 -6.48
N ALA A 511 33.58 28.59 -7.64
CA ALA A 511 32.35 28.77 -8.41
C ALA A 511 31.15 28.03 -7.80
N LEU A 512 31.34 26.82 -7.25
CA LEU A 512 30.28 26.11 -6.52
C LEU A 512 29.82 26.88 -5.28
N VAL A 513 30.78 27.42 -4.52
CA VAL A 513 30.51 28.23 -3.31
C VAL A 513 29.98 29.63 -3.66
N ALA A 514 30.08 30.06 -4.92
CA ALA A 514 29.42 31.26 -5.40
C ALA A 514 27.97 30.98 -5.85
N ILE A 515 27.74 29.97 -6.70
CA ILE A 515 26.45 29.73 -7.36
C ILE A 515 25.37 29.19 -6.42
N LEU A 516 25.69 28.24 -5.55
CA LEU A 516 24.69 27.58 -4.69
C LEU A 516 24.07 28.49 -3.59
N PRO A 517 24.81 29.41 -2.94
CA PRO A 517 24.26 30.27 -1.88
C PRO A 517 23.70 31.61 -2.36
N ASN A 518 23.93 32.01 -3.61
CA ASN A 518 23.47 33.29 -4.15
C ASN A 518 22.28 33.11 -5.10
N PRO A 519 21.39 34.10 -5.22
CA PRO A 519 20.32 34.08 -6.21
C PRO A 519 20.88 34.15 -7.65
N PRO A 520 20.19 33.54 -8.63
CA PRO A 520 20.50 33.74 -10.06
C PRO A 520 20.44 35.21 -10.46
N THR A 521 21.30 35.70 -11.35
CA THR A 521 21.18 37.09 -11.84
C THR A 521 19.92 37.34 -12.65
N THR A 522 19.32 36.28 -13.21
CA THR A 522 18.05 36.31 -13.95
C THR A 522 16.81 36.32 -13.06
N SER A 523 16.97 36.16 -11.74
CA SER A 523 15.85 36.09 -10.79
C SER A 523 15.76 37.37 -9.95
N SER A 524 14.55 37.89 -9.76
CA SER A 524 14.30 38.97 -8.80
C SER A 524 14.23 38.50 -7.34
N ALA A 525 14.37 37.19 -7.10
CA ALA A 525 14.26 36.60 -5.77
C ALA A 525 15.50 36.87 -4.91
N LYS A 526 15.30 37.22 -3.63
CA LYS A 526 16.38 37.40 -2.65
C LYS A 526 16.88 36.08 -2.02
N THR A 527 16.29 34.95 -2.41
CA THR A 527 16.55 33.62 -1.85
C THR A 527 17.76 32.96 -2.51
N PRO A 528 18.55 32.17 -1.78
CA PRO A 528 19.66 31.42 -2.36
C PRO A 528 19.17 30.47 -3.45
N ARG A 529 19.99 30.21 -4.48
CA ARG A 529 19.67 29.23 -5.53
C ARG A 529 19.44 27.82 -4.95
N VAL A 530 20.23 27.42 -3.95
CA VAL A 530 20.13 26.11 -3.28
C VAL A 530 20.23 26.21 -1.75
N THR A 531 21.37 26.68 -1.21
CA THR A 531 21.57 26.77 0.25
C THR A 531 22.75 27.66 0.62
N ARG A 532 22.64 28.37 1.76
CA ARG A 532 23.76 29.10 2.40
C ARG A 532 24.50 28.28 3.46
N THR A 533 24.11 27.03 3.65
CA THR A 533 24.65 26.20 4.75
C THR A 533 26.07 25.75 4.43
N LYS A 534 27.07 26.32 5.13
CA LYS A 534 28.50 26.03 4.92
C LYS A 534 28.83 24.53 4.96
N ARG A 535 28.24 23.77 5.89
CA ARG A 535 28.47 22.31 6.01
C ARG A 535 28.05 21.55 4.75
N ILE A 536 26.95 21.95 4.12
CA ILE A 536 26.44 21.29 2.92
C ILE A 536 27.30 21.67 1.71
N LEU A 537 27.66 22.95 1.59
CA LEU A 537 28.56 23.42 0.52
C LEU A 537 29.92 22.71 0.60
N ALA A 538 30.48 22.56 1.81
CA ALA A 538 31.73 21.83 2.03
C ALA A 538 31.63 20.35 1.64
N ALA A 539 30.51 19.69 1.94
CA ALA A 539 30.31 18.30 1.56
C ALA A 539 30.22 18.11 0.03
N ILE A 540 29.57 19.04 -0.67
CA ILE A 540 29.49 19.03 -2.15
C ILE A 540 30.87 19.28 -2.76
N VAL A 541 31.62 20.26 -2.25
CA VAL A 541 32.98 20.55 -2.74
C VAL A 541 33.91 19.37 -2.50
N LYS A 542 33.90 18.78 -1.29
CA LYS A 542 34.73 17.62 -0.93
C LYS A 542 34.49 16.44 -1.87
N HIS A 543 33.23 16.18 -2.23
CA HIS A 543 32.87 15.13 -3.19
C HIS A 543 33.52 15.35 -4.56
N PHE A 544 33.52 16.58 -5.08
CA PHE A 544 34.15 16.90 -6.36
C PHE A 544 35.69 17.00 -6.27
N GLU A 545 36.24 17.36 -5.11
CA GLU A 545 37.68 17.26 -4.84
C GLU A 545 38.14 15.79 -4.88
N GLU A 546 37.41 14.88 -4.23
CA GLU A 546 37.75 13.45 -4.19
C GLU A 546 37.72 12.79 -5.57
N ILE A 547 36.71 13.09 -6.40
CA ILE A 547 36.57 12.50 -7.75
C ILE A 547 37.65 13.01 -8.72
N ASN A 548 38.01 14.30 -8.66
CA ASN A 548 39.03 14.86 -9.55
C ASN A 548 40.46 14.51 -9.15
N HIS A 549 40.69 13.86 -8.01
CA HIS A 549 41.98 13.30 -7.63
C HIS A 549 42.13 11.83 -8.06
N GLU A 550 41.05 11.17 -8.50
CA GLU A 550 41.03 9.78 -8.97
C GLU A 550 41.06 9.65 -10.51
N GLU A 551 40.78 10.73 -11.25
CA GLU A 551 41.03 10.89 -12.71
C GLU A 551 42.41 11.52 -12.96
#